data_AF-A0A7K8EFP9-F1
#
_entry.id   AF-A0A7K8EFP9-F1
#
_cell.length_a   1.000
_cell.length_b   1.000
_cell.length_c   1.000
_cell.angle_alpha   90.00
_cell.angle_beta   90.00
_cell.angle_gamma   90.00
#
_symmetry.space_group_name_H-M   'P 1'
#
loop_
_entity.id
_entity.type
_entity.pdbx_description
1 polymer ?
#
loop_
_entity_poly.entity_id
_entity_poly.type
_entity_poly.pdbx_seq_one_letter_code
_entity_poly.pdbx_strand_id
1 'polypeptide(L)'
;MESWSVEQVCSWLKQRNLGELVPKFREEEVSGAALLALNDRMVQQLVKKIGHQAVLMDLIKKYQQQKSGLESLTYCCETASQKFPEVISGKNLKSFFAIHKTLQWTNSYALPDFPYDVKCILAEKKCPDHSMRIRIIEFLQADMTKYLEGSLYPNSQQYNIVVNALLQAYPFLDEDGNGFLLWKRALKDRFKYIRRPIEDDEQVLRNKCKFGHRRGQSRKSSFGENKLDDVQVQVEEKPAHLKGSAMDLHIKWLNQEYMKTQRNWEEVDNRMNVTIEIRRKMISDKTPLKDILRLFPFLRCPYQLFREFQLLTHMDIYKKTVEILEIYSENILSFYVVRNNPINIMLQENLKQHTEEDVLKYMKMTAACLLLPEVFGDDSSLFAAVNEEVKAVTPVLEVKNPFDMNSCEFALYIEREELAQFDDCTMALAALLAAFHVFDIPFPKRIHRTLNFLESLVFEVRNPATLP
;
A
#
# COMPACT_ATOMS: atom_id res chain seq x y z
N MET A 1 7.86 -34.78 -20.85
CA MET A 1 8.99 -34.01 -20.31
C MET A 1 9.82 -34.88 -19.38
N GLU A 2 9.22 -35.73 -18.54
CA GLU A 2 9.98 -36.61 -17.63
C GLU A 2 10.99 -37.54 -18.32
N SER A 3 10.69 -38.04 -19.53
CA SER A 3 11.60 -38.87 -20.33
C SER A 3 12.51 -38.09 -21.29
N TRP A 4 12.59 -36.76 -21.18
CA TRP A 4 13.35 -35.95 -22.14
C TRP A 4 14.86 -36.00 -21.89
N SER A 5 15.61 -36.12 -22.98
CA SER A 5 17.07 -35.93 -22.97
C SER A 5 17.45 -34.46 -22.78
N VAL A 6 18.71 -34.20 -22.44
CA VAL A 6 19.26 -32.84 -22.27
C VAL A 6 19.06 -32.00 -23.54
N GLU A 7 19.22 -32.59 -24.73
CA GLU A 7 19.02 -31.89 -26.01
C GLU A 7 17.56 -31.53 -26.30
N GLN A 8 16.62 -32.36 -25.82
CA GLN A 8 15.19 -32.06 -25.90
C GLN A 8 14.81 -30.92 -24.95
N VAL A 9 15.41 -30.87 -23.75
CA VAL A 9 15.27 -29.75 -22.82
C VAL A 9 15.85 -28.46 -23.41
N CYS A 10 17.05 -28.52 -24.00
CA CYS A 10 17.69 -27.37 -24.65
C CYS A 10 16.85 -26.83 -25.82
N SER A 11 16.29 -27.71 -26.63
CA SER A 11 15.41 -27.34 -27.74
C SER A 11 14.13 -26.68 -27.25
N TRP A 12 13.55 -27.19 -26.16
CA TRP A 12 12.38 -26.60 -25.53
C TRP A 12 12.66 -25.22 -24.92
N LEU A 13 13.82 -25.01 -24.29
CA LEU A 13 14.22 -23.70 -23.79
C LEU A 13 14.30 -22.65 -24.91
N LYS A 14 14.85 -23.02 -26.07
CA LYS A 14 14.87 -22.13 -27.25
C LYS A 14 13.46 -21.76 -27.72
N GLN A 15 12.54 -22.73 -27.77
CA GLN A 15 11.15 -22.50 -28.18
C GLN A 15 10.36 -21.62 -27.18
N ARG A 16 10.80 -21.54 -25.92
CA ARG A 16 10.16 -20.75 -24.86
C ARG A 16 10.85 -19.41 -24.59
N ASN A 17 11.66 -18.92 -25.54
CA ASN A 17 12.45 -17.68 -25.41
C ASN A 17 13.44 -17.68 -24.24
N LEU A 18 13.87 -18.87 -23.78
CA LEU A 18 14.87 -19.08 -22.74
C LEU A 18 16.19 -19.62 -23.34
N GLY A 19 16.47 -19.28 -24.60
CA GLY A 19 17.64 -19.78 -25.33
C GLY A 19 18.99 -19.44 -24.68
N GLU A 20 19.07 -18.34 -23.93
CA GLU A 20 20.26 -17.94 -23.16
C GLU A 20 20.64 -18.95 -22.06
N LEU A 21 19.70 -19.78 -21.59
CA LEU A 21 19.94 -20.77 -20.54
C LEU A 21 20.54 -22.08 -21.08
N VAL A 22 20.50 -22.29 -22.39
CA VAL A 22 20.93 -23.53 -23.05
C VAL A 22 22.37 -23.93 -22.70
N PRO A 23 23.38 -23.03 -22.74
CA PRO A 23 24.75 -23.41 -22.40
C PRO A 23 24.86 -23.96 -20.98
N LYS A 24 24.16 -23.33 -20.02
CA LYS A 24 24.22 -23.71 -18.61
C LYS A 24 23.45 -25.00 -18.32
N PHE A 25 22.30 -25.21 -18.97
CA PHE A 25 21.52 -26.44 -18.83
C PHE A 25 22.17 -27.63 -19.51
N ARG A 26 22.97 -27.40 -20.55
CA ARG A 26 23.80 -28.43 -21.17
C ARG A 26 25.02 -28.77 -20.32
N GLU A 27 25.70 -27.77 -19.75
CA GLU A 27 26.85 -27.95 -18.85
C GLU A 27 26.47 -28.74 -17.59
N GLU A 28 25.32 -28.44 -16.98
CA GLU A 28 24.82 -29.09 -15.77
C GLU A 28 23.98 -30.36 -16.06
N GLU A 29 24.02 -30.86 -17.30
CA GLU A 29 23.34 -32.08 -17.77
C GLU A 29 21.86 -32.19 -17.35
N VAL A 30 21.12 -31.08 -17.43
CA VAL A 30 19.75 -31.01 -16.94
C VAL A 30 18.80 -31.77 -17.86
N SER A 31 18.53 -33.03 -17.52
CA SER A 31 17.52 -33.87 -18.18
C SER A 31 16.10 -33.42 -17.85
N GLY A 32 15.12 -33.94 -18.58
CA GLY A 32 13.72 -33.60 -18.35
C GLY A 32 13.19 -33.98 -16.96
N ALA A 33 13.69 -35.07 -16.37
CA ALA A 33 13.38 -35.44 -14.99
C ALA A 33 14.01 -34.45 -13.99
N ALA A 34 15.27 -34.06 -14.20
CA ALA A 34 15.96 -33.08 -13.36
C ALA A 34 15.28 -31.70 -13.45
N LEU A 35 14.87 -31.29 -14.66
CA LEU A 35 14.14 -30.04 -14.90
C LEU A 35 12.84 -29.98 -14.09
N LEU A 36 12.08 -31.08 -14.03
CA LEU A 36 10.83 -31.15 -13.27
C LEU A 36 11.03 -31.20 -11.75
N ALA A 37 12.24 -31.53 -11.28
CA ALA A 37 12.60 -31.62 -9.87
C ALA A 37 13.25 -30.34 -9.32
N LEU A 38 13.48 -29.32 -10.16
CA LEU A 38 14.06 -28.05 -9.72
C LEU A 38 13.13 -27.34 -8.73
N ASN A 39 13.68 -26.99 -7.56
CA ASN A 39 13.02 -26.13 -6.58
C ASN A 39 13.52 -24.67 -6.69
N ASP A 40 12.84 -23.74 -6.02
CA ASP A 40 13.14 -22.30 -6.14
C ASP A 40 14.62 -21.95 -5.86
N ARG A 41 15.25 -22.63 -4.89
CA ARG A 41 16.67 -22.42 -4.56
C ARG A 41 17.62 -22.92 -5.65
N MET A 42 17.32 -24.07 -6.26
CA MET A 42 18.11 -24.62 -7.36
C MET A 42 17.98 -23.75 -8.62
N VAL A 43 16.79 -23.22 -8.91
CA VAL A 43 16.58 -22.30 -10.03
C VAL A 43 17.33 -20.99 -9.85
N GLN A 44 17.38 -20.45 -8.63
CA GLN A 44 18.16 -19.25 -8.31
C GLN A 44 19.67 -19.44 -8.56
N GLN A 45 20.19 -20.64 -8.33
CA GLN A 45 21.60 -20.98 -8.58
C GLN A 45 21.88 -21.20 -10.07
N LEU A 46 20.95 -21.84 -10.79
CA LEU A 46 21.11 -22.21 -12.19
C LEU A 46 20.82 -21.06 -13.16
N VAL A 47 19.96 -20.12 -12.78
CA VAL A 47 19.49 -19.01 -13.64
C VAL A 47 19.73 -17.68 -12.95
N LYS A 48 20.63 -16.85 -13.48
CA LYS A 48 21.00 -15.56 -12.86
C LYS A 48 19.94 -14.46 -13.01
N LYS A 49 19.19 -14.45 -14.12
CA LYS A 49 18.18 -13.42 -14.40
C LYS A 49 16.87 -13.76 -13.70
N ILE A 50 16.43 -12.92 -12.75
CA ILE A 50 15.19 -13.10 -11.97
C ILE A 50 13.96 -13.28 -12.88
N GLY A 51 13.88 -12.54 -13.99
CA GLY A 51 12.80 -12.71 -14.97
C GLY A 51 12.77 -14.11 -15.61
N HIS A 52 13.93 -14.70 -15.90
CA HIS A 52 14.00 -16.05 -16.46
C HIS A 52 13.71 -17.13 -15.41
N GLN A 53 14.07 -16.89 -14.13
CA GLN A 53 13.71 -17.79 -13.03
C GLN A 53 12.19 -17.95 -12.91
N ALA A 54 11.46 -16.82 -12.90
CA ALA A 54 10.01 -16.82 -12.78
C ALA A 54 9.33 -17.49 -13.98
N VAL A 55 9.78 -17.20 -15.21
CA VAL A 55 9.24 -17.81 -16.44
C VAL A 55 9.50 -19.32 -16.47
N LEU A 56 10.70 -19.77 -16.11
CA LEU A 56 11.04 -21.19 -16.08
C LEU A 56 10.19 -21.96 -15.06
N MET A 57 10.03 -21.42 -13.85
CA MET A 57 9.21 -22.04 -12.80
C MET A 57 7.73 -22.09 -13.16
N ASP A 58 7.19 -21.06 -13.80
CA ASP A 58 5.81 -21.05 -14.30
C ASP A 58 5.60 -22.12 -15.39
N LEU A 59 6.55 -22.27 -16.31
CA LEU A 59 6.49 -23.29 -17.37
C LEU A 59 6.55 -24.72 -16.82
N ILE A 60 7.40 -24.98 -15.81
CA ILE A 60 7.47 -26.28 -15.13
C ILE A 60 6.15 -26.59 -14.42
N LYS A 61 5.60 -25.63 -13.68
CA LYS A 61 4.31 -25.77 -12.97
C LYS A 61 3.15 -26.04 -13.92
N LYS A 62 3.07 -25.30 -15.03
CA LYS A 62 2.05 -25.53 -16.08
C LYS A 62 2.13 -26.92 -16.68
N TYR A 63 3.34 -27.44 -16.90
CA TYR A 63 3.53 -28.80 -17.39
C TYR A 63 3.07 -29.86 -16.37
N GLN A 64 3.39 -29.67 -15.09
CA GLN A 64 2.96 -30.56 -14.00
C GLN A 64 1.43 -30.56 -13.82
N GLN A 65 0.79 -29.39 -13.93
CA GLN A 65 -0.67 -29.26 -13.86
C GLN A 65 -1.38 -29.97 -15.01
N GLN A 66 -0.86 -29.83 -16.24
CA GLN A 66 -1.39 -30.53 -17.42
C GLN A 66 -1.27 -32.05 -17.30
N LYS A 67 -0.21 -32.57 -16.66
CA LYS A 67 -0.06 -34.01 -16.38
C LYS A 67 -1.09 -34.49 -15.34
N SER A 68 -1.32 -33.72 -14.27
CA SER A 68 -2.29 -34.07 -13.22
C SER A 68 -3.75 -34.04 -13.68
N GLY A 69 -4.09 -33.25 -14.70
CA GLY A 69 -5.42 -33.25 -15.32
C GLY A 69 -5.70 -34.41 -16.27
N LEU A 70 -4.66 -35.11 -16.74
CA LEU A 70 -4.78 -36.24 -17.67
C LEU A 70 -4.90 -37.59 -16.92
N GLU A 71 -4.42 -37.67 -15.68
CA GLU A 71 -4.55 -38.86 -14.82
C GLU A 71 -5.94 -39.01 -14.19
N SER A 72 -6.80 -37.96 -14.21
CA SER A 72 -8.16 -38.02 -13.64
C SER A 72 -9.22 -38.66 -14.57
N LEU A 73 -8.85 -39.04 -15.80
CA LEU A 73 -9.76 -39.59 -16.81
C LEU A 73 -9.69 -41.12 -16.96
N THR A 74 -8.84 -41.81 -16.19
CA THR A 74 -8.51 -43.23 -16.43
C THR A 74 -8.86 -44.18 -15.26
N TYR A 75 -9.70 -43.78 -14.31
CA TYR A 75 -10.11 -44.72 -13.25
C TYR A 75 -11.58 -44.57 -12.85
N CYS A 76 -12.47 -45.04 -13.72
CA CYS A 76 -13.78 -45.54 -13.33
C CYS A 76 -13.89 -46.99 -13.81
N CYS A 77 -13.47 -47.95 -12.97
CA CYS A 77 -14.12 -49.25 -12.88
C CYS A 77 -13.62 -50.05 -11.65
N GLU A 78 -14.62 -50.57 -10.94
CA GLU A 78 -14.63 -51.80 -10.13
C GLU A 78 -14.18 -51.77 -8.65
N THR A 79 -14.82 -52.70 -7.94
CA THR A 79 -15.26 -52.70 -6.55
C THR A 79 -14.51 -53.68 -5.64
N ALA A 80 -14.56 -53.41 -4.32
CA ALA A 80 -14.65 -54.35 -3.18
C ALA A 80 -13.40 -54.74 -2.32
N SER A 81 -13.57 -54.49 -1.01
CA SER A 81 -13.22 -55.24 0.24
C SER A 81 -11.79 -55.58 0.75
N GLN A 82 -11.53 -55.03 1.96
CA GLN A 82 -10.94 -55.57 3.23
C GLN A 82 -9.56 -56.29 3.31
N LYS A 83 -8.63 -55.72 4.12
CA LYS A 83 -8.02 -56.22 5.40
C LYS A 83 -6.63 -55.57 5.68
N PHE A 84 -6.33 -55.29 6.95
CA PHE A 84 -5.02 -54.91 7.54
C PHE A 84 -4.50 -56.08 8.42
N PRO A 85 -3.19 -56.22 8.80
CA PRO A 85 -2.34 -55.12 9.32
C PRO A 85 -0.79 -55.16 9.10
N GLU A 86 -0.15 -54.03 9.49
CA GLU A 86 1.20 -53.86 10.10
C GLU A 86 2.49 -54.07 9.25
N VAL A 87 3.58 -53.26 9.24
CA VAL A 87 4.19 -52.21 10.10
C VAL A 87 5.15 -51.31 9.27
N ILE A 88 5.20 -50.01 9.63
CA ILE A 88 6.23 -48.93 9.43
C ILE A 88 6.80 -48.64 8.03
N SER A 89 6.40 -47.50 7.45
CA SER A 89 7.30 -46.41 7.00
C SER A 89 6.51 -45.30 6.27
N GLY A 90 6.74 -44.05 6.69
CA GLY A 90 6.57 -42.83 5.88
C GLY A 90 5.23 -42.60 5.17
N LYS A 91 4.20 -42.14 5.89
CA LYS A 91 3.02 -41.51 5.26
C LYS A 91 2.49 -40.38 6.11
N ASN A 92 2.64 -39.15 5.62
CA ASN A 92 1.63 -38.09 5.74
C ASN A 92 2.01 -36.94 4.80
N LEU A 93 1.61 -37.05 3.53
CA LEU A 93 1.53 -35.93 2.58
C LEU A 93 0.51 -36.22 1.46
N LYS A 94 -0.54 -36.97 1.79
CA LYS A 94 -1.77 -37.09 0.99
C LYS A 94 -2.97 -36.87 1.90
N SER A 95 -3.09 -35.63 2.37
CA SER A 95 -4.26 -35.06 3.03
C SER A 95 -4.03 -33.55 3.11
N PHE A 96 -4.13 -32.85 1.98
CA PHE A 96 -4.20 -31.37 1.99
C PHE A 96 -5.50 -30.81 1.43
N PHE A 97 -6.44 -31.67 1.03
CA PHE A 97 -7.86 -31.33 0.94
C PHE A 97 -8.63 -32.22 1.90
N ALA A 98 -8.42 -31.99 3.20
CA ALA A 98 -9.50 -32.24 4.13
C ALA A 98 -10.57 -31.20 3.79
N ILE A 99 -11.75 -31.65 3.35
CA ILE A 99 -12.97 -30.86 3.49
C ILE A 99 -13.10 -30.61 4.99
N HIS A 100 -12.53 -29.49 5.43
CA HIS A 100 -12.73 -29.02 6.78
C HIS A 100 -14.21 -28.68 6.87
N LYS A 101 -14.92 -29.36 7.77
CA LYS A 101 -16.19 -28.85 8.30
C LYS A 101 -15.93 -27.39 8.68
N THR A 102 -16.64 -26.49 8.03
CA THR A 102 -16.57 -25.05 8.29
C THR A 102 -16.85 -24.83 9.77
N LEU A 103 -15.82 -24.44 10.52
CA LEU A 103 -16.02 -23.98 11.89
C LEU A 103 -16.56 -22.56 11.81
N GLN A 104 -17.67 -22.30 12.48
CA GLN A 104 -18.19 -20.94 12.60
C GLN A 104 -17.23 -20.10 13.43
N TRP A 105 -16.99 -18.87 12.98
CA TRP A 105 -16.14 -17.90 13.66
C TRP A 105 -16.75 -17.56 15.03
N THR A 106 -16.16 -18.04 16.12
CA THR A 106 -16.52 -17.62 17.48
C THR A 106 -15.71 -16.38 17.87
N ASN A 107 -16.21 -15.58 18.82
CA ASN A 107 -15.51 -14.36 19.29
C ASN A 107 -14.15 -14.65 19.99
N SER A 108 -13.76 -15.92 20.10
CA SER A 108 -12.49 -16.37 20.70
C SER A 108 -11.70 -17.19 19.68
N TYR A 109 -10.55 -16.67 19.23
CA TYR A 109 -9.64 -17.38 18.33
C TYR A 109 -8.50 -18.03 19.13
N ALA A 110 -8.26 -19.31 18.87
CA ALA A 110 -7.12 -20.04 19.43
C ALA A 110 -5.97 -20.04 18.40
N LEU A 111 -4.75 -19.75 18.85
CA LEU A 111 -3.57 -19.74 17.98
C LEU A 111 -3.30 -21.13 17.40
N PRO A 112 -2.80 -21.21 16.16
CA PRO A 112 -2.43 -22.48 15.56
C PRO A 112 -1.23 -23.09 16.27
N ASP A 113 -1.08 -24.40 16.14
CA ASP A 113 0.11 -25.06 16.63
C ASP A 113 1.31 -24.70 15.75
N PHE A 114 2.17 -23.81 16.26
CA PHE A 114 3.35 -23.35 15.53
C PHE A 114 4.39 -24.49 15.38
N PRO A 115 5.21 -24.46 14.31
CA PRO A 115 6.29 -25.42 14.15
C PRO A 115 7.36 -25.23 15.24
N TYR A 116 8.15 -26.27 15.48
CA TYR A 116 9.09 -26.33 16.62
C TYR A 116 10.07 -25.14 16.67
N ASP A 117 10.59 -24.72 15.52
CA ASP A 117 11.51 -23.59 15.41
C ASP A 117 10.87 -22.25 15.81
N VAL A 118 9.62 -22.02 15.40
CA VAL A 118 8.83 -20.85 15.83
C VAL A 118 8.55 -20.94 17.33
N LYS A 119 8.17 -22.12 17.84
CA LYS A 119 7.95 -22.34 19.28
C LYS A 119 9.21 -22.06 20.12
N CYS A 120 10.39 -22.48 19.67
CA CYS A 120 11.65 -22.20 20.36
C CYS A 120 11.89 -20.70 20.51
N ILE A 121 11.73 -19.93 19.43
CA ILE A 121 11.95 -18.48 19.47
C ILE A 121 10.90 -17.77 20.34
N LEU A 122 9.64 -18.19 20.22
CA LEU A 122 8.56 -17.64 21.04
C LEU A 122 8.74 -17.97 22.53
N ALA A 123 9.31 -19.14 22.86
CA ALA A 123 9.64 -19.52 24.24
C ALA A 123 10.87 -18.77 24.78
N GLU A 124 11.83 -18.46 23.92
CA GLU A 124 13.03 -17.66 24.26
C GLU A 124 12.73 -16.16 24.44
N LYS A 125 11.51 -15.69 24.10
CA LYS A 125 11.08 -14.29 24.18
C LYS A 125 12.01 -13.31 23.45
N LYS A 126 12.65 -13.77 22.37
CA LYS A 126 13.49 -12.92 21.51
C LYS A 126 12.65 -12.28 20.42
N CYS A 127 12.92 -11.02 20.10
CA CYS A 127 12.29 -10.35 18.97
C CYS A 127 12.58 -11.13 17.68
N PRO A 128 11.54 -11.60 16.95
CA PRO A 128 11.75 -12.38 15.74
C PRO A 128 12.39 -11.52 14.65
N ASP A 129 13.33 -12.09 13.90
CA ASP A 129 13.87 -11.47 12.69
C ASP A 129 12.82 -11.46 11.55
N HIS A 130 13.17 -10.86 10.41
CA HIS A 130 12.26 -10.75 9.27
C HIS A 130 11.76 -12.11 8.75
N SER A 131 12.64 -13.11 8.70
CA SER A 131 12.31 -14.46 8.22
C SER A 131 11.32 -15.15 9.16
N MET A 132 11.55 -15.03 10.47
CA MET A 132 10.69 -15.63 11.48
C MET A 132 9.33 -14.93 11.55
N ARG A 133 9.27 -13.60 11.38
CA ARG A 133 8.01 -12.86 11.25
C ARG A 133 7.20 -13.36 10.07
N ILE A 134 7.83 -13.55 8.90
CA ILE A 134 7.15 -14.13 7.74
C ILE A 134 6.57 -15.49 8.11
N ARG A 135 7.36 -16.38 8.72
CA ARG A 135 6.92 -17.74 9.08
C ARG A 135 5.73 -17.75 10.05
N ILE A 136 5.73 -16.89 11.07
CA ILE A 136 4.58 -16.75 11.99
C ILE A 136 3.32 -16.33 11.20
N ILE A 137 3.45 -15.34 10.32
CA ILE A 137 2.36 -14.85 9.47
C ILE A 137 1.83 -15.93 8.52
N GLU A 138 2.70 -16.78 7.99
CA GLU A 138 2.32 -17.92 7.14
C GLU A 138 1.40 -18.89 7.86
N PHE A 139 1.76 -19.26 9.09
CA PHE A 139 0.97 -20.19 9.89
C PHE A 139 -0.37 -19.58 10.33
N LEU A 140 -0.37 -18.30 10.72
CA LEU A 140 -1.61 -17.58 11.05
C LEU A 140 -2.54 -17.50 9.83
N GLN A 141 -2.00 -17.16 8.66
CA GLN A 141 -2.78 -17.09 7.44
C GLN A 141 -3.37 -18.47 7.06
N ALA A 142 -2.58 -19.53 7.11
CA ALA A 142 -3.01 -20.89 6.77
C ALA A 142 -4.04 -21.43 7.76
N ASP A 143 -4.00 -20.99 9.02
CA ASP A 143 -5.03 -21.34 10.00
C ASP A 143 -6.32 -20.55 9.78
N MET A 144 -6.22 -19.24 9.51
CA MET A 144 -7.37 -18.39 9.24
C MET A 144 -8.25 -18.92 8.11
N THR A 145 -7.69 -19.52 7.06
CA THR A 145 -8.48 -20.05 5.93
C THR A 145 -9.46 -21.15 6.32
N LYS A 146 -9.26 -21.84 7.45
CA LYS A 146 -10.20 -22.83 7.98
C LYS A 146 -11.57 -22.24 8.34
N TYR A 147 -11.61 -20.94 8.65
CA TYR A 147 -12.79 -20.22 9.13
C TYR A 147 -13.41 -19.29 8.08
N LEU A 148 -12.85 -19.22 6.87
CA LEU A 148 -13.26 -18.26 5.84
C LEU A 148 -14.21 -18.86 4.79
N GLU A 149 -14.70 -20.09 4.99
CA GLU A 149 -15.63 -20.76 4.07
C GLU A 149 -15.16 -20.74 2.60
N GLY A 150 -13.85 -20.93 2.38
CA GLY A 150 -13.23 -20.88 1.04
C GLY A 150 -12.95 -19.46 0.53
N SER A 151 -13.31 -18.41 1.27
CA SER A 151 -12.95 -17.03 0.95
C SER A 151 -11.47 -16.74 1.22
N LEU A 152 -10.87 -15.92 0.34
CA LEU A 152 -9.54 -15.36 0.54
C LEU A 152 -9.60 -13.91 1.06
N TYR A 153 -10.75 -13.42 1.51
CA TYR A 153 -10.97 -12.05 1.94
C TYR A 153 -11.41 -11.98 3.41
N PRO A 154 -10.49 -12.19 4.37
CA PRO A 154 -10.81 -11.91 5.77
C PRO A 154 -11.25 -10.45 5.95
N ASN A 155 -12.24 -10.24 6.81
CA ASN A 155 -12.68 -8.90 7.19
C ASN A 155 -11.76 -8.30 8.27
N SER A 156 -11.89 -7.00 8.55
CA SER A 156 -11.00 -6.34 9.52
C SER A 156 -11.11 -6.91 10.94
N GLN A 157 -12.29 -7.40 11.35
CA GLN A 157 -12.48 -7.96 12.68
C GLN A 157 -11.78 -9.31 12.82
N GLN A 158 -11.78 -10.12 11.77
CA GLN A 158 -11.05 -11.40 11.73
C GLN A 158 -9.54 -11.20 11.87
N TYR A 159 -8.98 -10.20 11.16
CA TYR A 159 -7.57 -9.82 11.36
C TYR A 159 -7.30 -9.35 12.79
N ASN A 160 -8.16 -8.49 13.35
CA ASN A 160 -7.99 -7.96 14.71
C ASN A 160 -8.00 -9.08 15.75
N ILE A 161 -8.93 -10.02 15.66
CA ILE A 161 -9.08 -11.13 16.61
C ILE A 161 -7.83 -12.03 16.60
N VAL A 162 -7.30 -12.37 15.42
CA VAL A 162 -6.12 -13.23 15.28
C VAL A 162 -4.86 -12.54 15.80
N VAL A 163 -4.68 -11.25 15.48
CA VAL A 163 -3.54 -10.48 15.96
C VAL A 163 -3.63 -10.26 17.47
N ASN A 164 -4.82 -9.98 18.01
CA ASN A 164 -5.02 -9.87 19.46
C ASN A 164 -4.71 -11.19 20.17
N ALA A 165 -5.11 -12.33 19.63
CA ALA A 165 -4.76 -13.63 20.20
C ALA A 165 -3.23 -13.86 20.19
N LEU A 166 -2.55 -13.45 19.12
CA LEU A 166 -1.08 -13.54 19.02
C LEU A 166 -0.40 -12.70 20.10
N LEU A 167 -0.80 -11.44 20.25
CA LEU A 167 -0.19 -10.51 21.20
C LEU A 167 -0.58 -10.82 22.66
N GLN A 168 -1.77 -11.38 22.89
CA GLN A 168 -2.16 -11.88 24.20
C GLN A 168 -1.32 -13.09 24.63
N ALA A 169 -1.00 -14.00 23.71
CA ALA A 169 -0.16 -15.15 24.00
C ALA A 169 1.32 -14.78 24.11
N TYR A 170 1.76 -13.77 23.34
CA TYR A 170 3.15 -13.33 23.26
C TYR A 170 3.26 -11.80 23.36
N PRO A 171 3.09 -11.21 24.57
CA PRO A 171 3.09 -9.75 24.74
C PRO A 171 4.41 -9.07 24.33
N PHE A 172 5.53 -9.79 24.37
CA PHE A 172 6.83 -9.26 23.95
C PHE A 172 6.89 -8.93 22.43
N LEU A 173 5.93 -9.40 21.64
CA LEU A 173 5.80 -9.04 20.22
C LEU A 173 5.18 -7.64 20.02
N ASP A 174 4.81 -6.96 21.11
CA ASP A 174 4.24 -5.62 21.19
C ASP A 174 5.02 -4.71 22.16
N GLU A 175 6.33 -4.95 22.34
CA GLU A 175 7.17 -4.19 23.28
C GLU A 175 7.14 -2.67 23.02
N ASP A 176 7.02 -2.26 21.75
CA ASP A 176 7.00 -0.85 21.34
C ASP A 176 5.57 -0.26 21.22
N GLY A 177 4.53 -1.01 21.63
CA GLY A 177 3.12 -0.57 21.56
C GLY A 177 2.50 -0.49 20.14
N ASN A 178 3.29 -0.80 19.11
CA ASN A 178 2.89 -0.76 17.69
C ASN A 178 2.72 -2.14 17.04
N GLY A 179 2.93 -3.22 17.80
CA GLY A 179 2.88 -4.60 17.31
C GLY A 179 1.53 -4.91 16.66
N PHE A 180 0.42 -4.46 17.23
CA PHE A 180 -0.91 -4.72 16.67
C PHE A 180 -1.04 -4.26 15.21
N LEU A 181 -0.58 -3.06 14.88
CA LEU A 181 -0.66 -2.52 13.53
C LEU A 181 0.29 -3.25 12.57
N LEU A 182 1.50 -3.56 13.03
CA LEU A 182 2.53 -4.25 12.24
C LEU A 182 2.11 -5.68 11.87
N TRP A 183 1.69 -6.48 12.85
CA TRP A 183 1.24 -7.86 12.64
C TRP A 183 -0.04 -7.91 11.79
N LYS A 184 -0.96 -6.96 12.00
CA LYS A 184 -2.16 -6.81 11.17
C LYS A 184 -1.82 -6.47 9.72
N ARG A 185 -0.86 -5.58 9.48
CA ARG A 185 -0.41 -5.21 8.12
C ARG A 185 0.24 -6.39 7.42
N ALA A 186 1.18 -7.07 8.07
CA ALA A 186 1.88 -8.23 7.52
C ALA A 186 0.90 -9.37 7.16
N LEU A 187 -0.10 -9.62 8.00
CA LEU A 187 -1.14 -10.62 7.75
C LEU A 187 -2.05 -10.23 6.57
N LYS A 188 -2.44 -8.95 6.46
CA LYS A 188 -3.19 -8.44 5.30
C LYS A 188 -2.39 -8.58 4.00
N ASP A 189 -1.11 -8.22 4.03
CA ASP A 189 -0.22 -8.31 2.87
C ASP A 189 -0.03 -9.76 2.44
N ARG A 190 0.05 -10.71 3.36
CA ARG A 190 0.12 -12.13 3.03
C ARG A 190 -1.10 -12.59 2.22
N PHE A 191 -2.32 -12.29 2.69
CA PHE A 191 -3.54 -12.60 1.95
C PHE A 191 -3.60 -11.87 0.59
N LYS A 192 -3.09 -10.64 0.49
CA LYS A 192 -2.95 -9.90 -0.79
C LYS A 192 -2.04 -10.64 -1.76
N TYR A 193 -0.89 -11.13 -1.31
CA TYR A 193 0.06 -11.84 -2.16
C TYR A 193 -0.45 -13.21 -2.61
N ILE A 194 -1.21 -13.91 -1.77
CA ILE A 194 -1.86 -15.19 -2.12
C ILE A 194 -2.89 -15.00 -3.24
N ARG A 195 -3.66 -13.91 -3.22
CA ARG A 195 -4.65 -13.61 -4.27
C ARG A 195 -4.03 -13.15 -5.59
N ARG A 196 -2.78 -12.68 -5.57
CA ARG A 196 -2.11 -12.12 -6.75
C ARG A 196 -1.98 -13.14 -7.91
N PRO A 197 -1.50 -14.38 -7.71
CA PRO A 197 -1.38 -15.37 -8.77
C PRO A 197 -2.68 -16.11 -9.12
N ILE A 198 -3.78 -15.93 -8.38
CA ILE A 198 -5.03 -16.69 -8.57
C ILE A 198 -5.86 -16.08 -9.71
N GLU A 199 -6.15 -16.86 -10.75
CA GLU A 199 -6.84 -16.41 -11.97
C GLU A 199 -8.16 -17.16 -12.23
N ASP A 200 -8.49 -18.13 -11.39
CA ASP A 200 -9.59 -19.09 -11.55
C ASP A 200 -10.64 -19.01 -10.43
N ASP A 201 -10.29 -18.44 -9.27
CA ASP A 201 -11.27 -18.18 -8.20
C ASP A 201 -12.21 -17.02 -8.57
N GLU A 202 -13.51 -17.29 -8.58
CA GLU A 202 -14.50 -16.28 -8.98
C GLU A 202 -14.53 -15.04 -8.06
N GLN A 203 -14.32 -15.20 -6.75
CA GLN A 203 -14.32 -14.09 -5.80
C GLN A 203 -13.07 -13.21 -6.01
N VAL A 204 -11.93 -13.81 -6.32
CA VAL A 204 -10.70 -13.12 -6.69
C VAL A 204 -10.84 -12.43 -8.04
N LEU A 205 -11.39 -13.07 -9.06
CA LEU A 205 -11.63 -12.48 -10.38
C LEU A 205 -12.56 -11.27 -10.32
N ARG A 206 -13.70 -11.38 -9.63
CA ARG A 206 -14.63 -10.26 -9.41
C ARG A 206 -13.93 -9.06 -8.78
N ASN A 207 -13.12 -9.29 -7.75
CA ASN A 207 -12.39 -8.24 -7.05
C ASN A 207 -11.18 -7.71 -7.84
N LYS A 208 -10.48 -8.53 -8.62
CA LYS A 208 -9.45 -8.06 -9.58
C LYS A 208 -10.05 -7.19 -10.67
N CYS A 209 -11.22 -7.57 -11.20
CA CYS A 209 -11.94 -6.76 -12.19
C CYS A 209 -12.44 -5.42 -11.63
N LYS A 210 -12.78 -5.37 -10.33
CA LYS A 210 -13.28 -4.19 -9.62
C LYS A 210 -12.17 -3.25 -9.09
N PHE A 211 -11.04 -3.80 -8.65
CA PHE A 211 -9.99 -3.05 -7.94
C PHE A 211 -8.59 -3.14 -8.59
N GLY A 212 -8.41 -3.95 -9.64
CA GLY A 212 -7.15 -4.10 -10.36
C GLY A 212 -6.96 -3.01 -11.43
N HIS A 213 -5.76 -2.47 -11.57
CA HIS A 213 -5.44 -1.50 -12.61
C HIS A 213 -5.51 -2.16 -14.00
N ARG A 214 -6.52 -1.79 -14.80
CA ARG A 214 -6.65 -2.24 -16.18
C ARG A 214 -5.72 -1.42 -17.08
N ARG A 215 -4.60 -2.01 -17.50
CA ARG A 215 -3.89 -1.52 -18.70
C ARG A 215 -4.75 -1.84 -19.91
N GLY A 216 -5.28 -0.79 -20.55
CA GLY A 216 -5.77 -0.80 -21.93
C GLY A 216 -6.89 -1.79 -22.24
N GLN A 217 -8.14 -1.36 -22.09
CA GLN A 217 -9.25 -1.78 -22.97
C GLN A 217 -10.44 -0.83 -22.78
N SER A 218 -10.66 0.01 -23.79
CA SER A 218 -11.89 0.80 -23.95
C SER A 218 -13.00 -0.12 -24.45
N ARG A 219 -14.13 -0.20 -23.73
CA ARG A 219 -15.42 -0.61 -24.31
C ARG A 219 -16.61 0.09 -23.64
N LYS A 220 -17.18 1.00 -24.42
CA LYS A 220 -18.60 1.29 -24.70
C LYS A 220 -19.67 0.85 -23.66
N SER A 221 -20.41 1.87 -23.23
CA SER A 221 -21.70 1.86 -22.55
C SER A 221 -22.81 1.12 -23.29
N SER A 222 -23.73 0.49 -22.53
CA SER A 222 -25.17 0.49 -22.83
C SER A 222 -26.01 -0.18 -21.73
N PHE A 223 -27.15 0.45 -21.42
CA PHE A 223 -28.32 0.00 -20.63
C PHE A 223 -28.17 -0.10 -19.10
N GLY A 224 -29.12 0.35 -18.28
CA GLY A 224 -30.44 0.94 -18.53
C GLY A 224 -31.03 1.48 -17.23
N GLU A 225 -31.84 2.52 -17.36
CA GLU A 225 -32.62 3.15 -16.30
C GLU A 225 -33.49 2.13 -15.54
N ASN A 226 -33.65 2.30 -14.23
CA ASN A 226 -34.92 2.04 -13.54
C ASN A 226 -35.04 2.88 -12.27
N LYS A 227 -36.18 3.57 -12.20
CA LYS A 227 -36.71 4.46 -11.15
C LYS A 227 -37.02 3.64 -9.86
N LEU A 228 -36.66 4.15 -8.68
CA LEU A 228 -37.43 5.03 -7.77
C LEU A 228 -38.42 4.23 -6.90
N ASP A 229 -38.19 4.23 -5.59
CA ASP A 229 -39.30 4.28 -4.63
C ASP A 229 -38.91 4.92 -3.30
N ASP A 230 -39.84 5.76 -2.85
CA ASP A 230 -39.84 6.73 -1.75
C ASP A 230 -40.07 6.06 -0.38
N VAL A 231 -39.42 6.54 0.68
CA VAL A 231 -40.02 6.59 2.04
C VAL A 231 -39.52 7.84 2.77
N GLN A 232 -40.46 8.73 3.10
CA GLN A 232 -40.30 9.97 3.86
C GLN A 232 -39.97 9.71 5.36
N VAL A 233 -38.88 10.29 5.88
CA VAL A 233 -38.77 11.55 6.68
C VAL A 233 -39.20 11.43 8.15
N GLN A 234 -38.25 11.72 9.06
CA GLN A 234 -38.45 12.66 10.19
C GLN A 234 -37.18 13.52 10.40
N VAL A 235 -37.41 14.80 10.72
CA VAL A 235 -36.48 15.94 10.71
C VAL A 235 -36.15 16.36 12.14
N GLU A 236 -34.91 16.78 12.39
CA GLU A 236 -34.58 17.80 13.39
C GLU A 236 -33.66 18.87 12.77
N GLU A 237 -33.88 20.13 13.18
CA GLU A 237 -33.60 21.38 12.47
C GLU A 237 -32.19 21.99 12.66
N LYS A 238 -31.69 22.69 11.62
CA LYS A 238 -30.95 24.00 11.62
C LYS A 238 -30.17 24.24 10.30
N PRO A 239 -29.73 25.48 9.99
CA PRO A 239 -30.47 26.71 9.69
C PRO A 239 -30.48 27.01 8.17
N ALA A 240 -31.31 27.97 7.78
CA ALA A 240 -31.62 28.34 6.39
C ALA A 240 -30.44 28.93 5.59
N HIS A 241 -30.04 28.24 4.50
CA HIS A 241 -29.99 28.74 3.11
C HIS A 241 -29.15 27.81 2.23
N LEU A 242 -29.74 26.70 1.78
CA LEU A 242 -29.45 26.09 0.47
C LEU A 242 -30.65 25.21 0.14
N LYS A 243 -31.38 25.61 -0.90
CA LYS A 243 -32.69 25.09 -1.26
C LYS A 243 -32.48 23.77 -2.00
N GLY A 244 -33.03 22.70 -1.43
CA GLY A 244 -33.00 21.31 -1.90
C GLY A 244 -32.71 21.11 -3.39
N SER A 245 -31.43 20.95 -3.71
CA SER A 245 -30.97 20.61 -5.06
C SER A 245 -30.42 19.18 -5.06
N ALA A 246 -30.35 18.55 -6.24
CA ALA A 246 -29.67 17.25 -6.40
C ALA A 246 -28.24 17.25 -5.80
N MET A 247 -27.63 18.42 -5.63
CA MET A 247 -26.32 18.57 -5.02
C MET A 247 -26.30 18.34 -3.50
N ASP A 248 -27.40 18.60 -2.80
CA ASP A 248 -27.49 18.33 -1.36
C ASP A 248 -27.43 16.83 -1.08
N LEU A 249 -27.90 16.00 -2.03
CA LEU A 249 -27.76 14.54 -1.97
C LEU A 249 -26.31 14.10 -2.11
N HIS A 250 -25.51 14.78 -2.95
CA HIS A 250 -24.07 14.49 -3.08
C HIS A 250 -23.33 14.83 -1.78
N ILE A 251 -23.58 16.01 -1.21
CA ILE A 251 -22.96 16.46 0.04
C ILE A 251 -23.35 15.56 1.22
N LYS A 252 -24.64 15.24 1.37
CA LYS A 252 -25.12 14.35 2.44
C LYS A 252 -24.49 12.96 2.34
N TRP A 253 -24.40 12.42 1.12
CA TRP A 253 -23.75 11.14 0.89
C TRP A 253 -22.25 11.18 1.24
N LEU A 254 -21.52 12.22 0.83
CA LEU A 254 -20.09 12.37 1.15
C LEU A 254 -19.86 12.40 2.66
N ASN A 255 -20.71 13.09 3.41
CA ASN A 255 -20.63 13.12 4.88
C ASN A 255 -20.88 11.74 5.50
N GLN A 256 -21.88 11.01 5.03
CA GLN A 256 -22.15 9.65 5.50
C GLN A 256 -21.01 8.68 5.14
N GLU A 257 -20.45 8.80 3.94
CA GLU A 257 -19.36 7.95 3.47
C GLU A 257 -18.07 8.21 4.22
N TYR A 258 -17.79 9.47 4.58
CA TYR A 258 -16.58 9.84 5.32
C TYR A 258 -16.46 9.13 6.68
N MET A 259 -17.60 8.90 7.33
CA MET A 259 -17.69 8.20 8.62
C MET A 259 -17.48 6.68 8.52
N LYS A 260 -17.44 6.10 7.32
CA LYS A 260 -17.22 4.67 7.13
C LYS A 260 -15.73 4.32 7.20
N THR A 261 -15.44 3.17 7.80
CA THR A 261 -14.09 2.59 7.83
C THR A 261 -13.67 2.05 6.45
N GLN A 262 -14.62 1.53 5.67
CA GLN A 262 -14.42 1.14 4.28
C GLN A 262 -15.24 2.07 3.40
N ARG A 263 -14.54 2.86 2.58
CA ARG A 263 -15.12 3.90 1.75
C ARG A 263 -15.15 3.46 0.30
N ASN A 264 -16.23 3.76 -0.40
CA ASN A 264 -16.35 3.61 -1.83
C ASN A 264 -15.64 4.77 -2.55
N TRP A 265 -14.33 4.65 -2.71
CA TRP A 265 -13.49 5.70 -3.31
C TRP A 265 -13.89 6.09 -4.73
N GLU A 266 -14.44 5.16 -5.52
CA GLU A 266 -14.96 5.46 -6.87
C GLU A 266 -16.14 6.43 -6.80
N GLU A 267 -17.09 6.16 -5.88
CA GLU A 267 -18.25 7.04 -5.72
C GLU A 267 -17.87 8.36 -5.02
N VAL A 268 -16.88 8.33 -4.12
CA VAL A 268 -16.29 9.56 -3.57
C VAL A 268 -15.71 10.40 -4.69
N ASP A 269 -14.91 9.83 -5.59
CA ASP A 269 -14.33 10.53 -6.74
C ASP A 269 -15.43 11.12 -7.63
N ASN A 270 -16.44 10.34 -7.98
CA ASN A 270 -17.56 10.79 -8.80
C ASN A 270 -18.28 11.99 -8.16
N ARG A 271 -18.61 11.89 -6.87
CA ARG A 271 -19.35 12.95 -6.17
C ARG A 271 -18.50 14.17 -5.89
N MET A 272 -17.21 13.98 -5.56
CA MET A 272 -16.27 15.07 -5.44
C MET A 272 -16.16 15.80 -6.79
N ASN A 273 -16.00 15.11 -7.91
CA ASN A 273 -15.97 15.73 -9.24
C ASN A 273 -17.25 16.52 -9.55
N VAL A 274 -18.43 15.93 -9.32
CA VAL A 274 -19.72 16.62 -9.57
C VAL A 274 -19.88 17.87 -8.70
N THR A 275 -19.32 17.86 -7.48
CA THR A 275 -19.46 18.97 -6.53
C THR A 275 -18.35 20.03 -6.62
N ILE A 276 -17.44 19.94 -7.60
CA ILE A 276 -16.29 20.85 -7.71
C ILE A 276 -16.70 22.32 -7.86
N GLU A 277 -17.68 22.63 -8.71
CA GLU A 277 -18.11 24.00 -8.97
C GLU A 277 -18.65 24.68 -7.70
N ILE A 278 -19.37 23.94 -6.85
CA ILE A 278 -19.85 24.46 -5.56
C ILE A 278 -18.67 24.74 -4.63
N ARG A 279 -17.71 23.82 -4.52
CA ARG A 279 -16.52 24.05 -3.70
C ARG A 279 -15.75 25.28 -4.17
N ARG A 280 -15.54 25.44 -5.47
CA ARG A 280 -14.88 26.61 -6.06
C ARG A 280 -15.63 27.90 -5.75
N LYS A 281 -16.96 27.89 -5.88
CA LYS A 281 -17.80 29.03 -5.54
C LYS A 281 -17.67 29.39 -4.05
N MET A 282 -17.77 28.43 -3.14
CA MET A 282 -17.62 28.69 -1.70
C MET A 282 -16.27 29.31 -1.35
N ILE A 283 -15.20 28.86 -2.00
CA ILE A 283 -13.84 29.38 -1.81
C ILE A 283 -13.69 30.79 -2.40
N SER A 284 -14.24 31.02 -3.60
CA SER A 284 -14.32 32.35 -4.22
C SER A 284 -15.09 33.34 -3.35
N ASP A 285 -16.19 32.89 -2.74
CA ASP A 285 -17.04 33.66 -1.85
C ASP A 285 -16.42 33.83 -0.44
N LYS A 286 -15.18 33.37 -0.23
CA LYS A 286 -14.42 33.44 1.03
C LYS A 286 -15.19 32.83 2.21
N THR A 287 -15.90 31.73 1.96
CA THR A 287 -16.56 30.94 3.00
C THR A 287 -15.50 30.41 3.98
N PRO A 288 -15.73 30.43 5.31
CA PRO A 288 -14.78 29.90 6.27
C PRO A 288 -14.38 28.44 5.98
N LEU A 289 -13.10 28.12 6.11
CA LEU A 289 -12.57 26.80 5.77
C LEU A 289 -13.29 25.68 6.52
N LYS A 290 -13.55 25.87 7.82
CA LYS A 290 -14.32 24.92 8.65
C LYS A 290 -15.68 24.55 8.04
N ASP A 291 -16.36 25.50 7.41
CA ASP A 291 -17.69 25.30 6.84
C ASP A 291 -17.60 24.54 5.52
N ILE A 292 -16.60 24.86 4.68
CA ILE A 292 -16.28 24.09 3.47
C ILE A 292 -15.96 22.64 3.86
N LEU A 293 -15.08 22.44 4.84
CA LEU A 293 -14.64 21.12 5.28
C LEU A 293 -15.73 20.34 6.03
N ARG A 294 -16.75 21.02 6.58
CA ARG A 294 -17.95 20.36 7.11
C ARG A 294 -18.83 19.79 6.00
N LEU A 295 -18.91 20.46 4.86
CA LEU A 295 -19.68 19.95 3.71
C LEU A 295 -18.88 18.93 2.89
N PHE A 296 -17.57 19.13 2.76
CA PHE A 296 -16.67 18.33 1.94
C PHE A 296 -15.53 17.74 2.79
N PRO A 297 -15.83 16.82 3.72
CA PRO A 297 -14.84 16.32 4.68
C PRO A 297 -13.69 15.54 4.03
N PHE A 298 -13.91 15.02 2.83
CA PHE A 298 -12.89 14.35 2.04
C PHE A 298 -11.72 15.24 1.62
N LEU A 299 -11.84 16.58 1.65
CA LEU A 299 -10.68 17.47 1.46
C LEU A 299 -9.61 17.32 2.56
N ARG A 300 -9.94 16.67 3.69
CA ARG A 300 -8.97 16.25 4.73
C ARG A 300 -8.18 14.99 4.33
N CYS A 301 -8.56 14.32 3.25
CA CYS A 301 -7.84 13.13 2.78
C CYS A 301 -6.80 13.55 1.74
N PRO A 302 -5.50 13.20 1.92
CA PRO A 302 -4.44 13.59 0.97
C PRO A 302 -4.77 13.22 -0.48
N TYR A 303 -5.31 12.02 -0.70
CA TYR A 303 -5.76 11.55 -2.02
C TYR A 303 -6.73 12.52 -2.71
N GLN A 304 -7.74 13.02 -1.99
CA GLN A 304 -8.76 13.91 -2.53
C GLN A 304 -8.26 15.36 -2.63
N LEU A 305 -7.39 15.79 -1.71
CA LEU A 305 -6.72 17.09 -1.81
C LEU A 305 -5.85 17.17 -3.09
N PHE A 306 -5.07 16.13 -3.37
CA PHE A 306 -4.25 16.05 -4.58
C PHE A 306 -5.12 15.95 -5.84
N ARG A 307 -6.25 15.23 -5.76
CA ARG A 307 -7.19 15.14 -6.88
C ARG A 307 -7.84 16.49 -7.18
N GLU A 308 -8.25 17.24 -6.17
CA GLU A 308 -8.79 18.59 -6.31
C GLU A 308 -7.75 19.52 -6.97
N PHE A 309 -6.50 19.46 -6.52
CA PHE A 309 -5.39 20.18 -7.15
C PHE A 309 -5.21 19.81 -8.62
N GLN A 310 -5.21 18.51 -8.93
CA GLN A 310 -5.03 18.01 -10.30
C GLN A 310 -6.18 18.45 -11.22
N LEU A 311 -7.40 18.54 -10.73
CA LEU A 311 -8.54 19.04 -11.51
C LEU A 311 -8.41 20.53 -11.81
N LEU A 312 -7.84 21.30 -10.88
CA LEU A 312 -7.61 22.74 -11.03
C LEU A 312 -6.46 23.08 -11.98
N THR A 313 -5.40 22.29 -11.92
CA THR A 313 -4.10 22.64 -12.53
C THR A 313 -3.70 21.73 -13.69
N HIS A 314 -4.37 20.58 -13.83
CA HIS A 314 -3.99 19.48 -14.70
C HIS A 314 -2.62 18.84 -14.36
N MET A 315 -2.06 19.14 -13.20
CA MET A 315 -0.76 18.63 -12.75
C MET A 315 -0.91 17.59 -11.63
N ASP A 316 -0.06 16.56 -11.64
CA ASP A 316 0.05 15.59 -10.55
C ASP A 316 1.06 16.11 -9.51
N ILE A 317 0.55 16.77 -8.47
CA ILE A 317 1.38 17.43 -7.45
C ILE A 317 2.29 16.45 -6.72
N TYR A 318 1.81 15.23 -6.43
CA TYR A 318 2.61 14.25 -5.70
C TYR A 318 3.78 13.79 -6.58
N LYS A 319 3.49 13.41 -7.83
CA LYS A 319 4.54 13.02 -8.78
C LYS A 319 5.57 14.15 -8.97
N LYS A 320 5.10 15.40 -9.12
CA LYS A 320 5.99 16.56 -9.26
C LYS A 320 6.86 16.79 -8.02
N THR A 321 6.29 16.62 -6.84
CA THR A 321 7.03 16.80 -5.59
C THR A 321 8.11 15.73 -5.41
N VAL A 322 7.82 14.47 -5.78
CA VAL A 322 8.83 13.39 -5.83
C VAL A 322 9.98 13.79 -6.75
N GLU A 323 9.69 14.19 -8.00
CA GLU A 323 10.70 14.61 -8.98
C GLU A 323 11.56 15.77 -8.44
N ILE A 324 10.94 16.78 -7.83
CA ILE A 324 11.63 17.93 -7.24
C ILE A 324 12.60 17.49 -6.14
N LEU A 325 12.13 16.70 -5.16
CA LEU A 325 12.97 16.29 -4.05
C LEU A 325 14.11 15.36 -4.49
N GLU A 326 13.88 14.50 -5.49
CA GLU A 326 14.93 13.65 -6.05
C GLU A 326 16.02 14.45 -6.78
N ILE A 327 15.66 15.52 -7.48
CA ILE A 327 16.61 16.35 -8.23
C ILE A 327 17.39 17.31 -7.32
N TYR A 328 16.70 17.95 -6.37
CA TYR A 328 17.26 19.10 -5.66
C TYR A 328 17.77 18.79 -4.24
N SER A 329 17.44 17.64 -3.65
CA SER A 329 17.79 17.36 -2.25
C SER A 329 19.28 17.46 -1.93
N GLU A 330 20.14 16.79 -2.70
CA GLU A 330 21.59 16.85 -2.51
C GLU A 330 22.14 18.27 -2.68
N ASN A 331 21.62 19.02 -3.68
CA ASN A 331 22.05 20.40 -3.91
C ASN A 331 21.65 21.30 -2.74
N ILE A 332 20.42 21.20 -2.23
CA ILE A 332 19.92 21.95 -1.06
C ILE A 332 20.81 21.70 0.15
N LEU A 333 21.13 20.43 0.43
CA LEU A 333 21.95 20.05 1.59
C LEU A 333 23.43 20.47 1.44
N SER A 334 23.89 20.76 0.22
CA SER A 334 25.26 21.23 -0.01
C SER A 334 25.49 22.71 0.31
N PHE A 335 24.41 23.50 0.46
CA PHE A 335 24.53 24.95 0.70
C PHE A 335 25.18 25.26 2.05
N TYR A 336 26.01 26.31 2.09
CA TYR A 336 26.68 26.72 3.32
C TYR A 336 25.70 27.18 4.41
N VAL A 337 24.63 27.87 4.02
CA VAL A 337 23.62 28.42 4.96
C VAL A 337 22.95 27.34 5.80
N VAL A 338 22.82 26.12 5.27
CA VAL A 338 22.18 25.01 6.00
C VAL A 338 23.16 24.23 6.87
N ARG A 339 24.48 24.42 6.70
CA ARG A 339 25.51 23.57 7.35
C ARG A 339 25.37 23.52 8.87
N ASN A 340 25.12 24.67 9.50
CA ASN A 340 25.02 24.81 10.96
C ASN A 340 23.57 24.87 11.46
N ASN A 341 22.59 24.59 10.59
CA ASN A 341 21.19 24.57 11.01
C ASN A 341 20.95 23.36 11.93
N PRO A 342 20.19 23.49 13.03
CA PRO A 342 19.87 22.39 13.95
C PRO A 342 19.34 21.13 13.25
N ILE A 343 18.50 21.28 12.22
CA ILE A 343 17.94 20.17 11.44
C ILE A 343 19.06 19.42 10.71
N ASN A 344 20.03 20.14 10.13
CA ASN A 344 21.16 19.49 9.45
C ASN A 344 22.12 18.83 10.46
N ILE A 345 22.31 19.41 11.64
CA ILE A 345 23.10 18.78 12.71
C ILE A 345 22.44 17.44 13.12
N MET A 346 21.13 17.46 13.38
CA MET A 346 20.35 16.24 13.66
C MET A 346 20.45 15.22 12.52
N LEU A 347 20.36 15.66 11.26
CA LEU A 347 20.55 14.80 10.10
C LEU A 347 21.93 14.11 10.15
N GLN A 348 23.02 14.86 10.32
CA GLN A 348 24.37 14.29 10.32
C GLN A 348 24.60 13.29 11.45
N GLU A 349 23.94 13.47 12.60
CA GLU A 349 23.97 12.51 13.71
C GLU A 349 23.23 11.22 13.36
N ASN A 350 22.03 11.32 12.78
CA ASN A 350 21.22 10.18 12.37
C ASN A 350 21.87 9.40 11.21
N LEU A 351 22.45 10.09 10.22
CA LEU A 351 23.14 9.42 9.10
C LEU A 351 24.31 8.53 9.56
N LYS A 352 24.91 8.79 10.73
CA LYS A 352 25.98 7.93 11.29
C LYS A 352 25.44 6.62 11.88
N GLN A 353 24.16 6.59 12.25
CA GLN A 353 23.52 5.46 12.92
C GLN A 353 22.86 4.49 11.93
N HIS A 354 22.70 4.89 10.67
CA HIS A 354 22.05 4.11 9.63
C HIS A 354 22.98 3.86 8.44
N THR A 355 22.82 2.70 7.80
CA THR A 355 23.56 2.31 6.59
C THR A 355 22.65 1.95 5.42
N GLU A 356 21.34 1.85 5.67
CA GLU A 356 20.34 1.45 4.68
C GLU A 356 20.06 2.61 3.71
N GLU A 357 20.27 2.40 2.41
CA GLU A 357 20.24 3.44 1.39
C GLU A 357 18.88 4.17 1.31
N ASP A 358 17.79 3.43 1.47
CA ASP A 358 16.41 3.94 1.49
C ASP A 358 16.14 4.82 2.71
N VAL A 359 16.62 4.42 3.89
CA VAL A 359 16.55 5.23 5.12
C VAL A 359 17.36 6.51 4.97
N LEU A 360 18.59 6.41 4.46
CA LEU A 360 19.45 7.58 4.22
C LEU A 360 18.80 8.54 3.21
N LYS A 361 18.19 8.02 2.13
CA LYS A 361 17.45 8.81 1.14
C LYS A 361 16.27 9.53 1.79
N TYR A 362 15.46 8.83 2.59
CA TYR A 362 14.35 9.43 3.32
C TYR A 362 14.79 10.58 4.23
N MET A 363 15.86 10.37 5.01
CA MET A 363 16.38 11.39 5.93
C MET A 363 16.87 12.62 5.17
N LYS A 364 17.62 12.42 4.09
CA LYS A 364 18.10 13.52 3.23
C LYS A 364 16.95 14.29 2.57
N MET A 365 15.95 13.60 2.03
CA MET A 365 14.77 14.25 1.44
C MET A 365 13.99 15.06 2.48
N THR A 366 13.81 14.49 3.68
CA THR A 366 13.15 15.17 4.80
C THR A 366 13.90 16.43 5.20
N ALA A 367 15.22 16.35 5.39
CA ALA A 367 16.03 17.50 5.73
C ALA A 367 16.01 18.57 4.63
N ALA A 368 16.18 18.17 3.37
CA ALA A 368 16.14 19.09 2.24
C ALA A 368 14.80 19.82 2.12
N CYS A 369 13.69 19.12 2.37
CA CYS A 369 12.36 19.73 2.42
C CYS A 369 12.28 20.80 3.52
N LEU A 370 12.69 20.47 4.75
CA LEU A 370 12.58 21.38 5.89
C LEU A 370 13.53 22.57 5.84
N LEU A 371 14.69 22.41 5.19
CA LEU A 371 15.74 23.43 5.07
C LEU A 371 15.61 24.30 3.82
N LEU A 372 14.61 24.04 2.98
CA LEU A 372 14.41 24.79 1.74
C LEU A 372 14.21 26.29 1.99
N PRO A 373 13.42 26.75 2.99
CA PRO A 373 13.27 28.17 3.28
C PRO A 373 14.59 28.91 3.57
N GLU A 374 15.50 28.26 4.30
CA GLU A 374 16.79 28.81 4.67
C GLU A 374 17.66 29.09 3.45
N VAL A 375 17.59 28.26 2.42
CA VAL A 375 18.32 28.46 1.16
C VAL A 375 17.88 29.76 0.47
N PHE A 376 16.61 30.13 0.57
CA PHE A 376 16.06 31.36 -0.03
C PHE A 376 16.11 32.59 0.90
N GLY A 377 16.55 32.40 2.15
CA GLY A 377 16.54 33.43 3.19
C GLY A 377 15.13 33.82 3.64
N ASP A 378 14.17 32.91 3.50
CA ASP A 378 12.79 33.08 3.90
C ASP A 378 12.55 32.62 5.35
N ASP A 379 11.40 32.97 5.94
CA ASP A 379 11.02 32.57 7.30
C ASP A 379 10.53 31.11 7.35
N SER A 380 11.39 30.19 7.80
CA SER A 380 11.08 28.76 7.89
C SER A 380 9.91 28.43 8.83
N SER A 381 9.61 29.29 9.81
CA SER A 381 8.46 29.08 10.71
C SER A 381 7.09 29.19 10.01
N LEU A 382 7.06 29.79 8.81
CA LEU A 382 5.86 29.84 7.95
C LEU A 382 5.76 28.64 7.00
N PHE A 383 6.76 27.76 7.00
CA PHE A 383 6.82 26.59 6.14
C PHE A 383 6.66 25.29 6.95
N ALA A 384 7.42 25.16 8.03
CA ALA A 384 7.34 24.03 8.95
C ALA A 384 7.64 24.44 10.41
N ALA A 385 6.82 23.98 11.34
CA ALA A 385 7.09 23.97 12.78
C ALA A 385 7.67 22.61 13.16
N VAL A 386 8.99 22.55 13.39
CA VAL A 386 9.72 21.31 13.65
C VAL A 386 9.92 21.15 15.16
N ASN A 387 9.30 20.12 15.75
CA ASN A 387 9.23 19.90 17.20
C ASN A 387 8.71 21.12 17.98
N GLU A 388 7.88 21.94 17.33
CA GLU A 388 7.31 23.17 17.88
C GLU A 388 5.81 23.23 17.59
N GLU A 389 5.09 24.03 18.36
CA GLU A 389 3.66 24.29 18.11
C GLU A 389 3.44 25.19 16.89
N VAL A 390 2.41 24.86 16.11
CA VAL A 390 2.01 25.65 14.95
C VAL A 390 1.40 27.00 15.36
N LYS A 391 2.04 28.09 14.94
CA LYS A 391 1.59 29.48 15.22
C LYS A 391 1.00 30.18 14.00
N ALA A 392 1.40 29.77 12.81
CA ALA A 392 0.98 30.39 11.56
C ALA A 392 -0.50 30.12 11.26
N VAL A 393 -1.14 31.06 10.55
CA VAL A 393 -2.53 30.95 10.10
C VAL A 393 -2.66 30.46 8.66
N THR A 394 -1.58 30.58 7.88
CA THR A 394 -1.50 30.04 6.52
C THR A 394 -1.11 28.56 6.54
N PRO A 395 -1.28 27.83 5.43
CA PRO A 395 -0.80 26.45 5.31
C PRO A 395 0.64 26.32 5.80
N VAL A 396 0.86 25.39 6.73
CA VAL A 396 2.16 25.14 7.39
C VAL A 396 2.22 23.69 7.84
N LEU A 397 3.41 23.09 7.81
CA LEU A 397 3.63 21.73 8.28
C LEU A 397 3.96 21.72 9.78
N GLU A 398 3.38 20.80 10.53
CA GLU A 398 3.91 20.34 11.81
C GLU A 398 4.75 19.10 11.55
N VAL A 399 5.96 19.06 12.10
CA VAL A 399 6.84 17.89 12.00
C VAL A 399 7.37 17.53 13.38
N LYS A 400 7.03 16.33 13.86
CA LYS A 400 7.51 15.81 15.15
C LYS A 400 8.56 14.74 14.91
N ASN A 401 9.58 14.72 15.75
CA ASN A 401 10.68 13.76 15.76
C ASN A 401 11.27 13.51 14.36
N PRO A 402 11.72 14.57 13.64
CA PRO A 402 12.29 14.39 12.31
C PRO A 402 13.44 13.37 12.37
N PHE A 403 13.49 12.48 11.38
CA PHE A 403 14.45 11.38 11.23
C PHE A 403 14.24 10.16 12.13
N ASP A 404 13.31 10.18 13.09
CA ASP A 404 12.93 8.95 13.82
C ASP A 404 11.98 8.11 12.97
N MET A 405 12.42 6.93 12.53
CA MET A 405 11.61 6.09 11.66
C MET A 405 10.32 5.54 12.28
N ASN A 406 10.22 5.54 13.61
CA ASN A 406 9.08 4.99 14.34
C ASN A 406 8.14 6.09 14.87
N SER A 407 8.64 7.32 15.05
CA SER A 407 7.90 8.40 15.70
C SER A 407 7.84 9.72 14.91
N CYS A 408 8.39 9.75 13.68
CA CYS A 408 8.29 10.90 12.80
C CYS A 408 6.85 11.08 12.30
N GLU A 409 6.27 12.25 12.56
CA GLU A 409 4.90 12.58 12.18
C GLU A 409 4.89 13.87 11.35
N PHE A 410 4.11 13.86 10.26
CA PHE A 410 3.83 15.06 9.48
C PHE A 410 2.34 15.37 9.54
N ALA A 411 2.02 16.62 9.80
CA ALA A 411 0.65 17.12 9.71
C ALA A 411 0.61 18.48 9.01
N LEU A 412 -0.48 18.76 8.29
CA LEU A 412 -0.72 20.03 7.63
C LEU A 412 -1.75 20.80 8.44
N TYR A 413 -1.42 22.02 8.79
CA TYR A 413 -2.31 22.93 9.49
C TYR A 413 -2.72 24.09 8.59
N ILE A 414 -3.97 24.52 8.70
CA ILE A 414 -4.50 25.74 8.08
C ILE A 414 -5.37 26.43 9.12
N GLU A 415 -5.24 27.75 9.30
CA GLU A 415 -5.95 28.51 10.33
C GLU A 415 -5.75 27.94 11.76
N ARG A 416 -4.60 27.29 12.01
CA ARG A 416 -4.25 26.59 13.27
C ARG A 416 -5.09 25.35 13.58
N GLU A 417 -5.84 24.83 12.61
CA GLU A 417 -6.51 23.54 12.71
C GLU A 417 -5.76 22.50 11.87
N GLU A 418 -5.59 21.30 12.44
CA GLU A 418 -5.03 20.17 11.71
C GLU A 418 -5.98 19.76 10.57
N LEU A 419 -5.49 19.80 9.35
CA LEU A 419 -6.24 19.40 8.16
C LEU A 419 -6.06 17.90 7.87
N ALA A 420 -4.81 17.42 7.86
CA ALA A 420 -4.45 16.07 7.46
C ALA A 420 -3.08 15.66 8.01
N GLN A 421 -2.89 14.35 8.19
CA GLN A 421 -1.62 13.73 8.56
C GLN A 421 -1.02 12.95 7.38
N PHE A 422 0.30 12.78 7.38
CA PHE A 422 1.04 12.15 6.28
C PHE A 422 2.14 11.22 6.80
N ASP A 423 2.40 10.17 6.02
CA ASP A 423 3.40 9.15 6.33
C ASP A 423 4.84 9.62 6.02
N ASP A 424 5.00 10.60 5.13
CA ASP A 424 6.31 11.06 4.68
C ASP A 424 6.33 12.54 4.27
N CYS A 425 7.55 13.11 4.21
CA CYS A 425 7.79 14.51 3.85
C CYS A 425 7.36 14.85 2.42
N THR A 426 7.32 13.88 1.51
CA THR A 426 6.97 14.12 0.10
C THR A 426 5.47 14.35 -0.03
N MET A 427 4.65 13.52 0.63
CA MET A 427 3.21 13.74 0.73
C MET A 427 2.89 15.02 1.48
N ALA A 428 3.61 15.30 2.57
CA ALA A 428 3.42 16.52 3.35
C ALA A 428 3.71 17.78 2.52
N LEU A 429 4.83 17.82 1.80
CA LEU A 429 5.18 18.94 0.91
C LEU A 429 4.18 19.10 -0.23
N ALA A 430 3.77 17.98 -0.86
CA ALA A 430 2.74 18.00 -1.89
C ALA A 430 1.42 18.58 -1.37
N ALA A 431 1.03 18.24 -0.13
CA ALA A 431 -0.18 18.75 0.51
C ALA A 431 -0.09 20.22 0.89
N LEU A 432 1.08 20.66 1.38
CA LEU A 432 1.35 22.07 1.66
C LEU A 432 1.14 22.91 0.39
N LEU A 433 1.77 22.51 -0.72
CA LEU A 433 1.64 23.18 -2.00
C LEU A 433 0.22 23.11 -2.54
N ALA A 434 -0.41 21.93 -2.48
CA ALA A 434 -1.79 21.76 -2.93
C ALA A 434 -2.77 22.65 -2.17
N ALA A 435 -2.59 22.82 -0.85
CA ALA A 435 -3.48 23.61 -0.01
C ALA A 435 -3.55 25.09 -0.43
N PHE A 436 -2.42 25.71 -0.80
CA PHE A 436 -2.42 27.10 -1.26
C PHE A 436 -3.30 27.29 -2.51
N HIS A 437 -3.24 26.36 -3.47
CA HIS A 437 -4.05 26.43 -4.68
C HIS A 437 -5.49 25.96 -4.47
N VAL A 438 -5.69 24.86 -3.75
CA VAL A 438 -7.00 24.27 -3.52
C VAL A 438 -7.88 25.21 -2.71
N PHE A 439 -7.33 25.94 -1.74
CA PHE A 439 -8.10 26.85 -0.89
C PHE A 439 -7.97 28.33 -1.30
N ASP A 440 -7.32 28.64 -2.43
CA ASP A 440 -7.10 30.01 -2.92
C ASP A 440 -6.48 30.92 -1.84
N ILE A 441 -5.44 30.40 -1.18
CA ILE A 441 -4.71 31.10 -0.12
C ILE A 441 -3.47 31.73 -0.75
N PRO A 442 -3.28 33.06 -0.63
CA PRO A 442 -2.09 33.72 -1.17
C PRO A 442 -0.84 33.34 -0.39
N PHE A 443 0.30 33.22 -1.07
CA PHE A 443 1.58 32.98 -0.43
C PHE A 443 1.96 34.14 0.53
N PRO A 444 2.37 33.85 1.78
CA PRO A 444 2.86 34.88 2.68
C PRO A 444 4.14 35.53 2.14
N LYS A 445 4.25 36.84 2.24
CA LYS A 445 5.42 37.61 1.73
C LYS A 445 6.77 37.14 2.28
N ARG A 446 6.80 36.61 3.50
CA ARG A 446 8.01 36.18 4.21
C ARG A 446 8.47 34.76 3.84
N ILE A 447 7.70 34.03 3.03
CA ILE A 447 8.04 32.69 2.50
C ILE A 447 7.83 32.60 0.98
N HIS A 448 7.75 33.77 0.33
CA HIS A 448 7.31 33.88 -1.05
C HIS A 448 8.33 33.34 -2.04
N ARG A 449 9.63 33.45 -1.76
CA ARG A 449 10.68 33.01 -2.69
C ARG A 449 10.71 31.49 -2.76
N THR A 450 10.63 30.82 -1.62
CA THR A 450 10.56 29.36 -1.52
C THR A 450 9.32 28.81 -2.19
N LEU A 451 8.14 29.38 -1.91
CA LEU A 451 6.89 28.89 -2.49
C LEU A 451 6.81 29.16 -4.00
N ASN A 452 7.26 30.32 -4.48
CA ASN A 452 7.34 30.59 -5.93
C ASN A 452 8.32 29.66 -6.64
N PHE A 453 9.46 29.34 -6.01
CA PHE A 453 10.41 28.38 -6.56
C PHE A 453 9.74 27.02 -6.76
N LEU A 454 9.11 26.49 -5.71
CA LEU A 454 8.39 25.22 -5.78
C LEU A 454 7.24 25.26 -6.80
N GLU A 455 6.46 26.33 -6.81
CA GLU A 455 5.39 26.55 -7.78
C GLU A 455 5.93 26.53 -9.22
N SER A 456 7.02 27.25 -9.49
CA SER A 456 7.63 27.30 -10.83
C SER A 456 8.08 25.93 -11.34
N LEU A 457 8.55 25.06 -10.43
CA LEU A 457 8.94 23.69 -10.74
C LEU A 457 7.73 22.78 -10.97
N VAL A 458 6.68 22.93 -10.16
CA VAL A 458 5.43 22.17 -10.31
C VAL A 458 4.77 22.46 -11.66
N PHE A 459 4.75 23.72 -12.09
CA PHE A 459 4.12 24.16 -13.34
C PHE A 459 5.05 24.17 -14.55
N GLU A 460 6.30 23.71 -14.42
CA GLU A 460 7.30 23.67 -15.51
C GLU A 460 7.44 25.02 -16.26
N VAL A 461 7.38 26.14 -15.52
CA VAL A 461 7.51 27.46 -16.13
C VAL A 461 8.92 27.58 -16.74
N ARG A 462 9.02 27.98 -18.02
CA ARG A 462 10.23 27.92 -18.88
C ARG A 462 11.50 28.62 -18.34
N ASN A 463 11.42 29.29 -17.20
CA ASN A 463 12.55 29.72 -16.38
C ASN A 463 12.16 29.43 -14.92
N PRO A 464 12.39 28.22 -14.39
CA PRO A 464 12.23 28.01 -12.97
C PRO A 464 13.22 28.94 -12.26
N ALA A 465 12.82 29.53 -11.14
CA ALA A 465 13.78 30.22 -10.29
C ALA A 465 14.90 29.20 -9.99
N THR A 466 16.15 29.53 -10.26
CA THR A 466 17.24 28.63 -9.90
C THR A 466 17.41 28.67 -8.38
N LEU A 467 17.93 27.59 -7.80
CA LEU A 467 18.45 27.69 -6.43
C LEU A 467 19.43 28.89 -6.38
N PRO A 468 19.33 29.76 -5.36
CA PRO A 468 20.14 30.97 -5.19
C PRO A 468 21.65 30.73 -5.27
#